data_AF-A0A3D4S7Z8-F1
#
_entry.id   AF-A0A3D4S7Z8-F1
#
_cell.length_a   1.000
_cell.length_b   1.000
_cell.length_c   1.000
_cell.angle_alpha   90.00
_cell.angle_beta   90.00
_cell.angle_gamma   90.00
#
_symmetry.space_group_name_H-M   'P 1'
#
loop_
_entity.id
_entity.type
_entity.pdbx_description
1 polymer ?
#
loop_
_entity_poly.entity_id
_entity_poly.type
_entity_poly.pdbx_seq_one_letter_code
_entity_poly.pdbx_strand_id
1 'polypeptide(L)'
;MFDFIKLCNRFEKMTAIERAAVLADKSLGVIAGLNRLNHSDVDITNTFATFLIGAVACDGEINEVEYLLVYPSLVQVFGSGFDFDAVKACFKKGEGKKTIKACTDELVRILSEGDDELKTDAVTLCLCAVSVDGKVSMKERAYVKKLFKRITA
;
A
#
# COMPACT_ATOMS: atom_id res chain seq x y z
N MET A 1 -16.94 11.86 5.93
CA MET A 1 -15.86 11.91 6.94
C MET A 1 -15.45 10.48 7.29
N PHE A 2 -14.21 10.14 6.96
CA PHE A 2 -13.63 8.81 7.06
C PHE A 2 -13.36 8.45 8.54
N ASP A 3 -14.09 7.49 9.11
CA ASP A 3 -13.84 7.04 10.48
C ASP A 3 -12.72 6.00 10.50
N PHE A 4 -11.49 6.50 10.58
CA PHE A 4 -10.27 5.70 10.56
C PHE A 4 -10.25 4.59 11.63
N ILE A 5 -10.82 4.86 12.82
CA ILE A 5 -10.87 3.88 13.91
C ILE A 5 -11.83 2.75 13.57
N LYS A 6 -13.03 3.07 13.05
CA LYS A 6 -13.96 2.03 12.56
C LYS A 6 -13.35 1.20 11.45
N LEU A 7 -12.55 1.81 10.58
CA LEU A 7 -11.91 1.11 9.48
C LEU A 7 -10.83 0.15 9.97
N CYS A 8 -9.92 0.57 10.87
CA CYS A 8 -8.98 -0.33 11.54
C CYS A 8 -9.71 -1.51 12.18
N ASN A 9 -10.77 -1.25 12.97
CA ASN A 9 -11.53 -2.29 13.66
C ASN A 9 -12.22 -3.28 12.70
N ARG A 10 -12.60 -2.82 11.49
CA ARG A 10 -13.15 -3.70 10.45
C ARG A 10 -12.07 -4.64 9.91
N PHE A 11 -10.88 -4.11 9.64
CA PHE A 11 -9.75 -4.89 9.12
C PHE A 11 -9.19 -5.91 10.12
N GLU A 12 -9.14 -5.56 11.41
CA GLU A 12 -8.72 -6.47 12.48
C GLU A 12 -9.66 -7.67 12.65
N LYS A 13 -10.92 -7.56 12.19
CA LYS A 13 -11.92 -8.63 12.26
C LYS A 13 -12.01 -9.49 11.00
N MET A 14 -11.32 -9.13 9.92
CA MET A 14 -11.33 -9.90 8.67
C MET A 14 -10.44 -11.15 8.79
N THR A 15 -10.83 -12.21 8.09
CA THR A 15 -9.97 -13.36 7.80
C THR A 15 -8.91 -13.00 6.77
N ALA A 16 -7.86 -13.82 6.66
CA ALA A 16 -6.82 -13.64 5.63
C ALA A 16 -7.40 -13.69 4.20
N ILE A 17 -8.41 -14.53 3.96
CA ILE A 17 -9.06 -14.66 2.64
C ILE A 17 -9.86 -13.40 2.31
N GLU A 18 -10.64 -12.88 3.27
CA GLU A 18 -11.39 -11.63 3.08
C GLU A 18 -10.46 -10.44 2.84
N ARG A 19 -9.33 -10.38 3.58
CA ARG A 19 -8.31 -9.35 3.35
C ARG A 19 -7.71 -9.46 1.95
N ALA A 20 -7.34 -10.65 1.50
CA ALA A 20 -6.80 -10.86 0.17
C ALA A 20 -7.78 -10.42 -0.94
N ALA A 21 -9.07 -10.74 -0.78
CA ALA A 21 -10.11 -10.32 -1.73
C ALA A 21 -10.27 -8.80 -1.78
N VAL A 22 -10.28 -8.13 -0.61
CA VAL A 22 -10.33 -6.65 -0.55
C VAL A 22 -9.07 -6.04 -1.15
N LEU A 23 -7.89 -6.62 -0.89
CA LEU A 23 -6.62 -6.12 -1.43
C LEU A 23 -6.61 -6.21 -2.96
N ALA A 24 -7.10 -7.33 -3.53
CA ALA A 24 -7.23 -7.50 -4.97
C ALA A 24 -8.20 -6.49 -5.60
N ASP A 25 -9.42 -6.39 -5.07
CA ASP A 25 -10.47 -5.48 -5.58
C ASP A 25 -10.01 -4.02 -5.55
N LYS A 26 -9.49 -3.57 -4.40
CA LYS A 26 -9.06 -2.19 -4.21
C LYS A 26 -7.82 -1.84 -5.02
N SER A 27 -6.92 -2.81 -5.25
CA SER A 27 -5.74 -2.60 -6.11
C SER A 27 -6.15 -2.29 -7.55
N LEU A 28 -7.15 -3.01 -8.08
CA LEU A 28 -7.69 -2.73 -9.42
C LEU A 28 -8.32 -1.34 -9.50
N GLY A 29 -9.10 -0.95 -8.48
CA GLY A 29 -9.70 0.38 -8.38
C GLY A 29 -8.67 1.50 -8.39
N VAL A 30 -7.61 1.36 -7.58
CA VAL A 30 -6.53 2.35 -7.51
C VAL A 30 -5.77 2.44 -8.83
N ILE A 31 -5.40 1.32 -9.45
CA ILE A 31 -4.69 1.32 -10.74
C ILE A 31 -5.54 1.98 -11.82
N ALA A 32 -6.83 1.65 -11.90
CA ALA A 32 -7.75 2.27 -12.84
C ALA A 32 -7.89 3.78 -12.59
N GLY A 33 -7.99 4.21 -11.33
CA GLY A 33 -8.04 5.62 -10.96
C GLY A 33 -6.76 6.38 -11.31
N LEU A 34 -5.60 5.81 -11.01
CA LEU A 34 -4.30 6.39 -11.35
C LEU A 34 -4.12 6.52 -12.87
N ASN A 35 -4.51 5.50 -13.63
CA ASN A 35 -4.46 5.55 -15.10
C ASN A 35 -5.36 6.64 -15.68
N ARG A 36 -6.51 6.95 -15.05
CA ARG A 36 -7.39 8.05 -15.48
C ARG A 36 -6.76 9.43 -15.30
N LEU A 37 -5.78 9.58 -14.40
CA LEU A 37 -5.07 10.84 -14.18
C LEU A 37 -4.00 11.12 -15.25
N ASN A 38 -3.72 10.17 -16.17
CA ASN A 38 -2.87 10.34 -17.35
C ASN A 38 -1.44 10.89 -17.09
N HIS A 39 -0.80 10.51 -15.97
CA HIS A 39 0.62 10.78 -15.71
C HIS A 39 1.52 9.80 -16.48
N SER A 40 1.77 10.07 -17.77
CA SER A 40 2.58 9.20 -18.65
C SER A 40 4.07 9.15 -18.31
N ASP A 41 4.55 10.08 -17.51
CA ASP A 41 5.92 10.17 -17.00
C ASP A 41 6.17 9.30 -15.77
N VAL A 42 5.11 8.75 -15.17
CA VAL A 42 5.18 7.93 -13.96
C VAL A 42 4.83 6.48 -14.28
N ASP A 43 5.71 5.57 -13.87
CA ASP A 43 5.39 4.15 -13.82
C ASP A 43 4.44 3.89 -12.63
N ILE A 44 3.14 4.07 -12.88
CA ILE A 44 2.05 3.92 -11.89
C ILE A 44 2.14 2.57 -11.20
N THR A 45 2.39 1.52 -11.97
CA THR A 45 2.49 0.15 -11.50
C THR A 45 3.64 0.05 -10.51
N ASN A 46 4.88 0.34 -10.90
CA ASN A 46 6.03 0.23 -9.98
C ASN A 46 5.92 1.14 -8.76
N THR A 47 5.34 2.33 -8.94
CA THR A 47 5.11 3.29 -7.85
C THR A 47 4.13 2.72 -6.82
N PHE A 48 3.03 2.10 -7.28
CA PHE A 48 2.04 1.43 -6.44
C PHE A 48 2.60 0.18 -5.73
N ALA A 49 3.43 -0.63 -6.39
CA ALA A 49 4.13 -1.78 -5.78
C ALA A 49 4.99 -1.30 -4.62
N THR A 50 5.84 -0.32 -4.91
CA THR A 50 6.82 0.20 -3.96
C THR A 50 6.12 0.81 -2.75
N PHE A 51 4.94 1.40 -2.96
CA PHE A 51 4.08 1.88 -1.91
C PHE A 51 3.49 0.76 -1.04
N LEU A 52 2.94 -0.32 -1.63
CA LEU A 52 2.44 -1.47 -0.86
C LEU A 52 3.57 -2.12 -0.03
N ILE A 53 4.74 -2.29 -0.62
CA ILE A 53 5.94 -2.78 0.07
C ILE A 53 6.35 -1.82 1.19
N GLY A 54 6.27 -0.51 0.94
CA GLY A 54 6.56 0.53 1.94
C GLY A 54 5.58 0.54 3.12
N ALA A 55 4.31 0.19 2.88
CA ALA A 55 3.32 0.05 3.93
C ALA A 55 3.64 -1.15 4.84
N VAL A 56 4.05 -2.28 4.25
CA VAL A 56 4.51 -3.46 5.00
C VAL A 56 5.79 -3.16 5.77
N ALA A 57 6.75 -2.49 5.14
CA ALA A 57 8.05 -2.22 5.75
C ALA A 57 8.10 -0.93 6.59
N CYS A 58 6.96 -0.51 7.17
CA CYS A 58 6.82 0.80 7.80
C CYS A 58 7.66 0.96 9.10
N ASP A 59 8.05 -0.15 9.73
CA ASP A 59 8.96 -0.19 10.87
C ASP A 59 10.45 -0.16 10.47
N GLY A 60 10.73 -0.23 9.16
CA GLY A 60 12.05 -0.17 8.57
C GLY A 60 12.67 -1.53 8.25
N GLU A 61 11.95 -2.63 8.47
CA GLU A 61 12.32 -3.99 8.08
C GLU A 61 11.19 -4.63 7.25
N ILE A 62 11.53 -5.51 6.32
CA ILE A 62 10.50 -6.31 5.64
C ILE A 62 10.30 -7.58 6.44
N ASN A 63 9.12 -7.69 7.06
CA ASN A 63 8.64 -8.96 7.60
C ASN A 63 8.23 -9.89 6.46
N GLU A 64 8.84 -11.07 6.39
CA GLU A 64 8.59 -12.08 5.36
C GLU A 64 7.14 -12.58 5.35
N VAL A 65 6.53 -12.69 6.53
CA VAL A 65 5.12 -13.10 6.67
C VAL A 65 4.20 -12.03 6.10
N GLU A 66 4.47 -10.76 6.40
CA GLU A 66 3.65 -9.65 5.92
C GLU A 66 3.79 -9.45 4.41
N TYR A 67 5.01 -9.63 3.90
CA TYR A 67 5.29 -9.58 2.48
C TYR A 67 4.59 -10.71 1.70
N LEU A 68 4.66 -11.95 2.19
CA LEU A 68 3.99 -13.10 1.55
C LEU A 68 2.48 -12.92 1.45
N LEU A 69 1.88 -12.11 2.31
CA LEU A 69 0.44 -11.86 2.32
C LEU A 69 0.02 -10.79 1.30
N VAL A 70 0.87 -9.81 1.01
CA VAL A 70 0.64 -8.89 -0.12
C VAL A 70 1.11 -9.47 -1.45
N TYR A 71 1.97 -10.48 -1.44
CA TYR A 71 2.57 -11.09 -2.62
C TYR A 71 1.54 -11.57 -3.67
N PRO A 72 0.43 -12.27 -3.34
CA PRO A 72 -0.57 -12.66 -4.33
C PRO A 72 -1.18 -11.47 -5.05
N SER A 73 -1.45 -10.38 -4.33
CA SER A 73 -1.97 -9.15 -4.93
C SER A 73 -0.90 -8.42 -5.73
N LEU A 74 0.36 -8.47 -5.29
CA LEU A 74 1.48 -8.00 -6.11
C LEU A 74 1.57 -8.84 -7.39
N VAL A 75 1.54 -10.17 -7.34
CA VAL A 75 1.55 -11.01 -8.55
C VAL A 75 0.35 -10.75 -9.45
N GLN A 76 -0.84 -10.50 -8.87
CA GLN A 76 -2.04 -10.16 -9.64
C GLN A 76 -1.91 -8.80 -10.36
N VAL A 77 -1.20 -7.84 -9.77
CA VAL A 77 -0.98 -6.50 -10.32
C VAL A 77 0.23 -6.44 -11.27
N PHE A 78 1.31 -7.14 -10.93
CA PHE A 78 2.65 -7.04 -11.54
C PHE A 78 3.02 -8.24 -12.42
N GLY A 79 2.25 -9.33 -12.36
CA GLY A 79 2.64 -10.63 -12.92
C GLY A 79 3.69 -11.35 -12.07
N SER A 80 4.17 -12.50 -12.56
CA SER A 80 5.05 -13.41 -11.81
C SER A 80 6.54 -13.01 -11.83
N GLY A 81 6.89 -11.81 -12.30
CA GLY A 81 8.27 -11.32 -12.43
C GLY A 81 8.90 -10.77 -11.14
N PHE A 82 8.26 -10.99 -9.99
CA PHE A 82 8.59 -10.35 -8.73
C PHE A 82 9.18 -11.35 -7.72
N ASP A 83 10.34 -11.02 -7.16
CA ASP A 83 11.12 -11.87 -6.26
C ASP A 83 11.29 -11.19 -4.89
N PHE A 84 10.89 -11.89 -3.84
CA PHE A 84 11.05 -11.46 -2.45
C PHE A 84 12.50 -11.16 -2.10
N ASP A 85 13.44 -12.00 -2.56
CA ASP A 85 14.85 -11.86 -2.23
C ASP A 85 15.46 -10.60 -2.85
N ALA A 86 15.06 -10.26 -4.07
CA ALA A 86 15.43 -9.00 -4.72
C ALA A 86 14.95 -7.78 -3.92
N VAL A 87 13.69 -7.77 -3.48
CA VAL A 87 13.13 -6.67 -2.69
C VAL A 87 13.82 -6.57 -1.33
N LYS A 88 14.00 -7.69 -0.63
CA LYS A 88 14.70 -7.76 0.66
C LYS A 88 16.15 -7.27 0.55
N ALA A 89 16.84 -7.60 -0.54
CA ALA A 89 18.20 -7.15 -0.81
C ALA A 89 18.29 -5.62 -1.04
N CYS A 90 17.34 -5.03 -1.75
CA CYS A 90 17.25 -3.57 -1.94
C CYS A 90 17.07 -2.82 -0.60
N PHE A 91 16.33 -3.41 0.35
CA PHE A 91 16.15 -2.83 1.69
C PHE A 91 17.42 -2.90 2.54
N LYS A 92 18.13 -4.03 2.54
CA LYS A 92 19.35 -4.23 3.35
C LYS A 92 20.47 -3.25 3.01
N LYS A 93 20.54 -2.77 1.76
CA LYS A 93 21.56 -1.80 1.30
C LYS A 93 21.27 -0.34 1.68
N GLY A 94 20.16 -0.06 2.37
CA GLY A 94 19.76 1.30 2.78
C GLY A 94 19.19 2.17 1.65
N GLU A 95 19.36 1.76 0.39
CA GLU A 95 18.73 2.37 -0.79
C GLU A 95 17.20 2.21 -0.76
N GLY A 96 16.70 1.06 -0.30
CA GLY A 96 15.27 0.78 -0.21
C GLY A 96 14.47 1.84 0.55
N LYS A 97 14.96 2.32 1.71
CA LYS A 97 14.24 3.37 2.49
C LYS A 97 14.07 4.68 1.71
N LYS A 98 15.07 5.07 0.92
CA LYS A 98 15.01 6.28 0.08
C LYS A 98 14.07 6.06 -1.10
N THR A 99 14.15 4.92 -1.76
CA THR A 99 13.28 4.54 -2.89
C THR A 99 11.82 4.48 -2.46
N ILE A 100 11.51 3.83 -1.35
CA ILE A 100 10.15 3.79 -0.79
C ILE A 100 9.63 5.19 -0.53
N LYS A 101 10.44 6.03 0.12
CA LYS A 101 10.03 7.39 0.44
C LYS A 101 9.74 8.19 -0.82
N ALA A 102 10.61 8.11 -1.84
CA ALA A 102 10.41 8.79 -3.11
C ALA A 102 9.13 8.30 -3.82
N CYS A 103 8.94 7.00 -3.97
CA CYS A 103 7.74 6.43 -4.59
C CYS A 103 6.47 6.73 -3.78
N THR A 104 6.54 6.72 -2.46
CA THR A 104 5.42 7.10 -1.58
C THR A 104 5.07 8.57 -1.76
N ASP A 105 6.08 9.44 -1.82
CA ASP A 105 5.87 10.88 -1.98
C ASP A 105 5.26 11.19 -3.37
N GLU A 106 5.72 10.49 -4.42
CA GLU A 106 5.17 10.58 -5.78
C GLU A 106 3.72 10.06 -5.85
N LEU A 107 3.44 8.89 -5.27
CA LEU A 107 2.09 8.33 -5.28
C LEU A 107 1.12 9.22 -4.52
N VAL A 108 1.53 9.77 -3.38
CA VAL A 108 0.70 10.70 -2.60
C VAL A 108 0.40 11.96 -3.42
N ARG A 109 1.35 12.48 -4.19
CA ARG A 109 1.13 13.62 -5.10
C ARG A 109 0.03 13.27 -6.10
N ILE A 110 0.17 12.15 -6.82
CA ILE A 110 -0.80 11.74 -7.84
C ILE A 110 -2.18 11.45 -7.22
N LEU A 111 -2.24 10.73 -6.10
CA LEU A 111 -3.48 10.42 -5.40
C LEU A 111 -4.21 11.68 -4.90
N SER A 112 -3.49 12.76 -4.59
CA SER A 112 -4.10 14.02 -4.16
C SER A 112 -4.95 14.68 -5.26
N GLU A 113 -4.60 14.45 -6.53
CA GLU A 113 -5.33 14.91 -7.71
C GLU A 113 -6.58 14.05 -8.01
N GLY A 114 -6.67 12.88 -7.38
CA GLY A 114 -7.76 11.92 -7.52
C GLY A 114 -9.08 12.33 -6.88
N ASP A 115 -10.15 11.62 -7.27
CA ASP A 115 -11.45 11.69 -6.63
C ASP A 115 -11.46 11.03 -5.23
N ASP A 116 -12.53 11.26 -4.46
CA ASP A 116 -12.67 10.73 -3.10
C ASP A 116 -12.70 9.19 -3.06
N GLU A 117 -13.13 8.55 -4.14
CA GLU A 117 -13.16 7.09 -4.28
C GLU A 117 -11.74 6.52 -4.41
N LEU A 118 -10.92 7.09 -5.29
CA LEU A 118 -9.51 6.72 -5.45
C LEU A 118 -8.74 6.92 -4.15
N LYS A 119 -8.96 8.04 -3.47
CA LYS A 119 -8.33 8.34 -2.17
C LYS A 119 -8.75 7.33 -1.10
N THR A 120 -10.04 6.97 -1.07
CA THR A 120 -10.58 5.97 -0.15
C THR A 120 -9.98 4.60 -0.39
N ASP A 121 -9.88 4.18 -1.65
CA ASP A 121 -9.36 2.87 -2.03
C ASP A 121 -7.86 2.75 -1.72
N ALA A 122 -7.08 3.81 -1.94
CA ALA A 122 -5.66 3.85 -1.58
C ALA A 122 -5.43 3.69 -0.06
N VAL A 123 -6.25 4.35 0.76
CA VAL A 123 -6.15 4.24 2.23
C VAL A 123 -6.58 2.86 2.71
N THR A 124 -7.61 2.31 2.08
CA THR A 124 -8.12 0.96 2.35
C THR A 124 -7.02 -0.08 2.08
N LEU A 125 -6.26 0.07 0.99
CA LEU A 125 -5.12 -0.79 0.67
C LEU A 125 -4.00 -0.69 1.68
N CYS A 126 -3.65 0.51 2.13
CA CYS A 126 -2.67 0.65 3.21
C CYS A 126 -3.08 -0.11 4.45
N LEU A 127 -4.35 -0.02 4.85
CA LEU A 127 -4.86 -0.74 6.00
C LEU A 127 -4.86 -2.26 5.80
N CYS A 128 -5.15 -2.74 4.59
CA CYS A 128 -4.99 -4.15 4.26
C CYS A 128 -3.54 -4.61 4.42
N ALA A 129 -2.59 -3.80 3.94
CA ALA A 129 -1.16 -4.10 3.97
C ALA A 129 -0.54 -4.04 5.37
N VAL A 130 -1.09 -3.25 6.30
CA VAL A 130 -0.58 -3.18 7.68
C VAL A 130 -1.34 -4.06 8.68
N SER A 131 -2.60 -4.42 8.43
CA SER A 131 -3.42 -5.25 9.34
C SER A 131 -3.14 -6.75 9.24
N VAL A 132 -1.96 -7.10 8.74
CA VAL A 132 -1.68 -8.42 8.18
C VAL A 132 -1.56 -9.50 9.26
N ASP A 133 -1.04 -9.15 10.44
CA ASP A 133 -1.02 -10.01 11.63
C ASP A 133 -2.39 -10.07 12.35
N GLY A 134 -3.44 -9.46 11.78
CA GLY A 134 -4.77 -9.34 12.36
C GLY A 134 -4.91 -8.19 13.36
N LYS A 135 -3.87 -7.38 13.56
CA LYS A 135 -3.89 -6.16 14.36
C LYS A 135 -3.33 -5.01 13.55
N VAL A 136 -3.75 -3.79 13.88
CA VAL A 136 -3.05 -2.60 13.38
C VAL A 136 -2.36 -1.95 14.56
N SER A 137 -1.03 -2.05 14.62
CA SER A 137 -0.22 -1.49 15.70
C SER A 137 -0.36 0.03 15.76
N MET A 138 -0.04 0.63 16.91
CA MET A 138 -0.08 2.10 17.03
C MET A 138 0.84 2.81 16.03
N LYS A 139 1.97 2.19 15.66
CA LYS A 139 2.92 2.74 14.68
C LYS A 139 2.31 2.72 13.28
N GLU A 140 1.71 1.61 12.87
CA GLU A 140 1.01 1.49 11.59
C GLU A 140 -0.19 2.44 11.50
N ARG A 141 -0.99 2.53 12.57
CA ARG A 141 -2.11 3.51 12.66
C ARG A 141 -1.59 4.93 12.45
N ALA A 142 -0.48 5.29 13.08
CA ALA A 142 0.13 6.61 12.92
C ALA A 142 0.66 6.83 11.49
N TYR A 143 1.29 5.82 10.89
CA TYR A 143 1.76 5.85 9.51
C TYR A 143 0.62 6.08 8.53
N VAL A 144 -0.42 5.24 8.55
CA VAL A 144 -1.56 5.35 7.63
C VAL A 144 -2.32 6.65 7.85
N LYS A 145 -2.49 7.10 9.10
CA LYS A 145 -3.13 8.40 9.39
C LYS A 145 -2.33 9.58 8.82
N LYS A 146 -1.00 9.53 8.92
CA LYS A 146 -0.12 10.54 8.31
C LYS A 146 -0.24 10.52 6.79
N LEU A 147 -0.27 9.32 6.20
CA LEU A 147 -0.42 9.15 4.76
C LEU A 147 -1.76 9.69 4.26
N PHE A 148 -2.85 9.33 4.93
CA PHE A 148 -4.20 9.82 4.63
C PHE A 148 -4.25 11.34 4.64
N LYS A 149 -3.70 11.98 5.69
CA LYS A 149 -3.65 13.43 5.78
C LYS A 149 -2.91 14.07 4.60
N ARG A 150 -1.89 13.43 4.05
CA ARG A 150 -1.14 13.96 2.90
C ARG A 150 -1.88 13.79 1.57
N ILE A 151 -2.71 12.75 1.46
CA ILE A 151 -3.51 12.49 0.25
C ILE A 151 -4.74 13.40 0.19
N THR A 152 -5.31 13.76 1.34
CA THR A 152 -6.53 14.57 1.44
C THR A 152 -6.28 16.05 1.80
N ALA A 153 -5.02 16.48 1.84
CA ALA A 153 -4.66 17.89 2.04
C ALA A 153 -4.75 18.65 0.72
#